data_AF-A0A7S3UND5-F1
#
_entry.id   AF-A0A7S3UND5-F1
#
_cell.length_a   1.000
_cell.length_b   1.000
_cell.length_c   1.000
_cell.angle_alpha   90.00
_cell.angle_beta   90.00
_cell.angle_gamma   90.00
#
_symmetry.space_group_name_H-M   'P 1'
#
loop_
_entity.id
_entity.type
_entity.pdbx_description
1 polymer ?
#
loop_
_entity_poly.entity_id
_entity_poly.type
_entity_poly.pdbx_seq_one_letter_code
_entity_poly.pdbx_strand_id
1 'polypeptide(L)'
;FRYECVVNGQAIPESTAKVSLNDEERYAVEVREAVTTKSDSVHIIAWYQVETTRPSDGAATVVHRRFKDFANLDAEVRAALKGNHLAGSLPPLPPKQLKHLTAHSTPGFIDQRRRDLGGYLRRLIA
;
A
#
# COMPACT_ATOMS: atom_id res chain seq x y z
N PHE A 1 -5.55 30.58 -11.13
CA PHE A 1 -4.35 31.14 -10.47
C PHE A 1 -3.18 30.19 -10.72
N ARG A 2 -2.04 30.69 -11.20
CA ARG A 2 -0.83 29.89 -11.50
C ARG A 2 0.30 30.44 -10.63
N TYR A 3 0.91 29.60 -9.80
CA TYR A 3 2.01 30.00 -8.92
C TYR A 3 3.32 29.57 -9.59
N GLU A 4 4.27 30.49 -9.75
CA GLU A 4 5.60 30.19 -10.30
C GLU A 4 6.64 30.63 -9.25
N CYS A 5 7.44 29.67 -8.76
CA CYS A 5 8.54 29.94 -7.83
C CYS A 5 9.84 30.02 -8.62
N VAL A 6 10.53 31.16 -8.55
CA VAL A 6 11.80 31.40 -9.22
C VAL A 6 12.89 31.61 -8.17
N VAL A 7 13.97 30.82 -8.23
CA VAL A 7 15.16 31.00 -7.38
C VAL A 7 16.36 31.17 -8.29
N ASN A 8 17.12 32.27 -8.10
CA ASN A 8 18.28 32.63 -8.93
C ASN A 8 18.01 32.71 -10.44
N GLY A 9 16.82 33.18 -10.83
CA GLY A 9 16.43 33.30 -12.24
C GLY A 9 16.06 31.97 -12.91
N GLN A 10 16.10 30.85 -12.18
CA GLN A 10 15.59 29.57 -12.67
C GLN A 10 14.24 29.26 -12.02
N ALA A 11 13.26 28.94 -12.87
CA ALA A 11 11.97 28.44 -12.41
C ALA A 11 12.15 27.07 -11.76
N ILE A 12 11.78 26.94 -10.50
CA ILE A 12 11.74 25.63 -9.83
C ILE A 12 10.39 25.02 -10.14
N PRO A 13 10.34 23.89 -10.87
CA PRO A 13 9.08 23.19 -11.09
C PRO A 13 8.53 22.73 -9.74
N GLU A 14 7.27 23.09 -9.46
CA GLU A 14 6.56 22.65 -8.27
C GLU A 14 6.54 21.11 -8.25
N SER A 15 6.95 20.49 -7.13
CA SER A 15 7.07 19.03 -7.03
C SER A 15 5.73 18.30 -7.29
N THR A 16 4.62 19.00 -7.07
CA THR A 16 3.24 18.58 -7.35
C THR A 16 2.81 18.77 -8.81
N ALA A 17 3.43 19.68 -9.57
CA ALA A 17 3.03 19.99 -10.95
C ALA A 17 3.36 18.87 -11.96
N LYS A 18 4.26 17.94 -11.61
CA LYS A 18 4.57 16.77 -12.45
C LYS A 18 3.48 15.69 -12.41
N VAL A 19 2.62 15.70 -11.40
CA VAL A 19 1.65 14.61 -11.15
C VAL A 19 0.47 14.65 -12.13
N SER A 20 0.17 15.81 -12.73
CA SER A 20 -1.00 15.97 -13.61
C SER A 20 -0.73 15.77 -15.11
N LEU A 21 0.50 15.43 -15.51
CA LEU A 21 0.88 15.33 -16.93
C LEU A 21 1.02 13.89 -17.47
N ASN A 22 1.02 12.88 -16.60
CA ASN A 22 1.19 11.48 -17.01
C ASN A 22 0.04 10.59 -16.52
N ASP A 23 -1.00 10.46 -17.35
CA ASP A 23 -2.09 9.47 -17.16
C ASP A 23 -1.61 7.99 -17.25
N GLU A 24 -0.33 7.76 -17.55
CA GLU A 24 0.28 6.42 -17.65
C GLU A 24 1.29 6.09 -16.53
N GLU A 25 1.32 6.86 -15.44
CA GLU A 25 2.28 6.59 -14.35
C GLU A 25 1.99 5.26 -13.65
N ARG A 26 2.80 4.25 -13.99
CA ARG A 26 2.82 2.95 -13.31
C ARG A 26 3.53 3.08 -11.98
N TYR A 27 2.88 2.68 -10.89
CA TYR A 27 3.54 2.59 -9.58
C TYR A 27 4.10 1.18 -9.36
N ALA A 28 5.27 1.08 -8.74
CA ALA A 28 5.80 -0.16 -8.21
C ALA A 28 5.49 -0.23 -6.71
N VAL A 29 4.98 -1.36 -6.22
CA VAL A 29 4.64 -1.55 -4.80
C VAL A 29 5.26 -2.83 -4.24
N GLU A 30 5.85 -2.73 -3.06
CA GLU A 30 6.44 -3.85 -2.33
C GLU A 30 6.09 -3.80 -0.85
N VAL A 31 5.95 -4.99 -0.24
CA VAL A 31 5.85 -5.13 1.21
C VAL A 31 7.17 -5.72 1.72
N ARG A 32 8.10 -4.84 2.07
CA ARG A 32 9.50 -5.22 2.32
C ARG A 32 9.70 -5.94 3.64
N GLU A 33 9.18 -5.34 4.70
CA GLU A 33 9.44 -5.80 6.07
C GLU A 33 8.15 -5.94 6.86
N ALA A 34 8.25 -6.70 7.95
CA ALA A 34 7.21 -6.77 8.97
C ALA A 34 7.83 -6.57 10.35
N VAL A 35 7.26 -5.64 11.12
CA VAL A 35 7.72 -5.28 12.46
C VAL A 35 6.61 -5.57 13.45
N THR A 36 6.98 -6.14 14.60
CA THR A 36 6.03 -6.40 15.69
C THR A 36 6.22 -5.42 16.83
N THR A 37 5.15 -4.80 17.29
CA THR A 37 5.14 -4.01 18.53
C THR A 37 4.36 -4.75 19.61
N LYS A 38 4.84 -4.66 20.86
CA LYS A 38 4.06 -5.11 22.02
C LYS A 38 3.11 -3.98 22.42
N SER A 39 1.83 -4.28 22.54
CA SER A 39 0.86 -3.38 23.19
C SER A 39 0.89 -3.60 24.70
N ASP A 40 0.51 -2.58 25.47
CA ASP A 40 0.29 -2.63 26.92
C ASP A 40 -0.61 -3.79 27.36
N SER A 41 -1.42 -4.32 26.43
CA SER A 41 -2.40 -5.40 26.62
C SER A 41 -1.89 -6.82 26.34
N VAL A 42 -0.58 -7.09 26.39
CA VAL A 42 0.04 -8.42 26.08
C VAL A 42 -0.09 -8.85 24.61
N HIS A 43 -0.89 -8.15 23.81
CA HIS A 43 -1.09 -8.45 22.40
C HIS A 43 0.06 -7.95 21.53
N ILE A 44 0.58 -8.83 20.67
CA ILE A 44 1.56 -8.49 19.63
C ILE A 44 0.80 -7.94 18.42
N ILE A 45 1.19 -6.76 17.96
CA ILE A 45 0.66 -6.11 16.77
C ILE A 45 1.71 -6.20 15.66
N ALA A 46 1.34 -6.78 14.52
CA ALA A 46 2.18 -6.82 13.32
C ALA A 46 1.88 -5.62 12.40
N TRP A 47 2.95 -4.92 12.02
CA TRP A 47 2.99 -3.84 11.05
C TRP A 47 3.75 -4.30 9.82
N TYR A 48 3.28 -3.91 8.64
CA TYR A 48 3.90 -4.23 7.36
C TYR A 48 4.37 -2.93 6.71
N GLN A 49 5.65 -2.88 6.36
CA GLN A 49 6.23 -1.75 5.65
C GLN A 49 5.90 -1.86 4.17
N VAL A 50 5.06 -0.95 3.68
CA VAL A 50 4.70 -0.83 2.27
C VAL A 50 5.53 0.29 1.66
N GLU A 51 6.25 -0.04 0.61
CA GLU A 51 7.01 0.92 -0.18
C GLU A 51 6.38 1.03 -1.56
N THR A 52 6.03 2.25 -1.94
CA THR A 52 5.54 2.58 -3.27
C THR A 52 6.56 3.48 -3.94
N THR A 53 7.02 3.08 -5.12
CA THR A 53 7.99 3.83 -5.93
C THR A 53 7.34 4.25 -7.24
N ARG A 54 7.55 5.49 -7.64
CA ARG A 54 7.26 6.02 -8.96
C ARG A 54 8.51 5.82 -9.84
N PRO A 55 8.47 4.95 -10.86
CA PRO A 55 9.64 4.67 -11.71
C PRO A 55 10.10 5.86 -12.55
N SER A 56 9.20 6.82 -12.86
CA SER A 56 9.52 7.95 -13.74
C SER A 56 10.56 8.91 -13.15
N ASP A 57 10.58 9.09 -11.83
CA ASP A 57 11.49 10.00 -11.13
C ASP A 57 12.20 9.35 -9.93
N GLY A 58 11.90 8.08 -9.62
CA GLY A 58 12.44 7.36 -8.48
C GLY A 58 11.86 7.81 -7.14
N ALA A 59 10.83 8.67 -7.12
CA ALA A 59 10.21 9.10 -5.88
C ALA A 59 9.57 7.91 -5.17
N ALA A 60 9.88 7.75 -3.88
CA ALA A 60 9.38 6.65 -3.06
C ALA A 60 8.64 7.17 -1.84
N THR A 61 7.62 6.44 -1.41
CA THR A 61 6.91 6.66 -0.16
C THR A 61 6.84 5.36 0.61
N VAL A 62 7.20 5.42 1.89
CA VAL A 62 7.23 4.28 2.80
C VAL A 62 6.23 4.50 3.91
N VAL A 63 5.31 3.55 4.09
CA VAL A 63 4.28 3.60 5.12
C VAL A 63 4.19 2.28 5.89
N HIS A 64 3.80 2.36 7.15
CA HIS A 64 3.52 1.19 7.96
C HIS A 64 2.00 0.98 8.06
N ARG A 65 1.53 -0.23 7.74
CA ARG A 65 0.11 -0.58 7.76
C ARG A 65 -0.10 -1.91 8.47
N ARG A 66 -1.22 -2.03 9.18
CA ARG A 66 -1.67 -3.30 9.78
C ARG A 66 -2.49 -4.07 8.76
N PHE A 67 -2.64 -5.37 8.96
CA PHE A 67 -3.51 -6.21 8.12
C PHE A 67 -4.95 -5.67 8.03
N LYS A 68 -5.48 -5.06 9.10
CA LYS A 68 -6.81 -4.43 9.09
C LYS A 68 -6.92 -3.32 8.02
N ASP A 69 -5.84 -2.56 7.80
CA ASP A 69 -5.86 -1.44 6.87
C ASP A 69 -5.96 -1.93 5.42
N PHE A 70 -5.34 -3.07 5.09
CA PHE A 70 -5.53 -3.74 3.79
C PHE A 70 -6.95 -4.28 3.60
N ALA A 71 -7.55 -4.80 4.67
CA ALA A 71 -8.94 -5.25 4.60
C ALA A 71 -9.93 -4.10 4.41
N ASN A 72 -9.63 -2.93 4.97
CA ASN A 72 -10.41 -1.72 4.73
C ASN A 72 -10.24 -1.25 3.27
N LEU A 73 -9.00 -1.19 2.77
CA LEU A 73 -8.71 -0.87 1.37
C LEU A 73 -9.48 -1.79 0.41
N ASP A 74 -9.43 -3.11 0.61
CA ASP A 74 -10.14 -4.07 -0.25
C ASP A 74 -11.65 -3.82 -0.25
N ALA A 75 -12.23 -3.55 0.92
CA ALA A 75 -13.65 -3.24 1.04
C ALA A 75 -14.02 -1.92 0.31
N GLU A 76 -13.18 -0.88 0.44
CA GLU A 76 -13.37 0.41 -0.21
C GLU A 76 -13.26 0.30 -1.74
N VAL A 77 -12.25 -0.41 -2.26
CA VAL A 77 -12.07 -0.63 -3.70
C VAL A 77 -13.23 -1.44 -4.29
N ARG A 78 -13.65 -2.51 -3.61
CA ARG A 78 -14.82 -3.31 -4.04
C ARG A 78 -16.09 -2.50 -4.02
N ALA A 79 -16.28 -1.65 -3.01
CA ALA A 79 -17.43 -0.76 -2.93
C ALA A 79 -17.43 0.26 -4.07
N ALA A 80 -16.27 0.85 -4.38
CA ALA A 80 -16.11 1.81 -5.48
C ALA A 80 -16.38 1.19 -6.86
N LEU A 81 -16.09 -0.09 -7.03
CA LEU A 81 -16.33 -0.82 -8.29
C LEU A 81 -17.65 -1.61 -8.28
N LYS A 82 -18.55 -1.40 -7.31
CA LYS A 82 -19.82 -2.13 -7.25
C LYS A 82 -20.66 -1.86 -8.51
N GLY A 83 -20.99 -2.93 -9.25
CA GLY A 83 -21.72 -2.85 -10.51
C GLY A 83 -20.85 -2.52 -11.73
N ASN A 84 -19.55 -2.32 -11.55
CA ASN A 84 -18.59 -2.18 -12.64
C ASN A 84 -18.10 -3.58 -13.09
N HIS A 85 -17.93 -3.78 -14.40
CA HIS A 85 -17.40 -5.01 -14.99
C HIS A 85 -16.00 -5.37 -14.47
N LEU A 86 -15.22 -4.39 -14.02
CA LEU A 86 -13.89 -4.59 -13.45
C LEU A 86 -13.89 -5.23 -12.05
N ALA A 87 -15.02 -5.24 -11.34
CA ALA A 87 -15.10 -5.81 -9.99
C ALA A 87 -14.70 -7.29 -9.94
N GLY A 88 -14.98 -8.04 -11.02
CA GLY A 88 -14.62 -9.45 -11.15
C GLY A 88 -13.11 -9.69 -11.33
N SER A 89 -12.37 -8.66 -11.76
CA SER A 89 -10.92 -8.73 -11.98
C SER A 89 -10.11 -8.42 -10.72
N LEU A 90 -10.75 -7.96 -9.64
CA LEU A 90 -10.06 -7.60 -8.41
C LEU A 90 -9.41 -8.84 -7.78
N PRO A 91 -8.11 -8.80 -7.44
CA PRO A 91 -7.44 -9.91 -6.80
C PRO A 91 -8.10 -10.22 -5.44
N PRO A 92 -8.09 -11.48 -4.99
CA PRO A 92 -8.56 -11.82 -3.65
C PRO A 92 -7.58 -11.31 -2.59
N LEU A 93 -8.12 -10.68 -1.55
CA LEU A 93 -7.37 -10.33 -0.34
C LEU A 93 -6.94 -11.62 0.40
N PRO A 94 -5.74 -11.68 1.00
CA PRO A 94 -5.36 -12.78 1.87
C PRO A 94 -6.37 -12.99 3.01
N PRO A 95 -6.76 -14.24 3.32
CA PRO A 95 -7.89 -14.50 4.21
C PRO A 95 -7.62 -14.07 5.65
N LYS A 96 -8.69 -13.60 6.31
CA LYS A 96 -8.69 -13.39 7.77
C LYS A 96 -8.69 -14.75 8.45
N GLN A 97 -7.61 -15.07 9.16
CA GLN A 97 -7.51 -16.29 9.95
C GLN A 97 -8.17 -16.09 11.32
N LEU A 98 -8.77 -17.15 11.86
CA LEU A 98 -9.46 -17.10 13.16
C LEU A 98 -8.46 -16.87 14.30
N LYS A 99 -8.77 -15.95 15.21
CA LYS A 99 -7.84 -15.56 16.30
C LYS A 99 -7.52 -16.71 17.26
N HIS A 100 -8.47 -17.60 17.49
CA HIS A 100 -8.35 -18.68 18.47
C HIS A 100 -7.71 -19.96 17.90
N LEU A 101 -7.61 -20.08 16.56
CA LEU A 101 -7.10 -21.28 15.89
C LEU A 101 -5.75 -21.07 15.22
N THR A 102 -5.25 -19.83 15.18
CA THR A 102 -4.02 -19.49 14.46
C THR A 102 -3.11 -18.66 15.34
N ALA A 103 -1.83 -19.02 15.39
CA ALA A 103 -0.82 -18.27 16.12
C ALA A 103 -0.33 -17.07 15.29
N HIS A 104 -1.09 -15.95 15.34
CA HIS A 104 -0.86 -14.74 14.52
C HIS A 104 0.44 -13.98 14.85
N SER A 105 1.09 -14.30 15.96
CA SER A 105 2.35 -13.69 16.41
C SER A 105 3.59 -14.46 15.97
N THR A 106 3.43 -15.63 15.34
CA THR A 106 4.58 -16.43 14.92
C THR A 106 5.29 -15.77 13.74
N PRO A 107 6.64 -15.74 13.72
CA PRO A 107 7.39 -15.14 12.63
C PRO A 107 7.01 -15.71 11.25
N GLY A 108 6.81 -17.02 11.15
CA GLY A 108 6.43 -17.68 9.89
C GLY A 108 5.07 -17.23 9.37
N PHE A 109 4.10 -17.01 10.26
CA PHE A 109 2.80 -16.49 9.87
C PHE A 109 2.88 -15.04 9.38
N ILE A 110 3.64 -14.20 10.09
CA ILE A 110 3.81 -12.79 9.74
C ILE A 110 4.51 -12.65 8.38
N ASP A 111 5.57 -13.40 8.15
CA ASP A 111 6.31 -13.36 6.88
C ASP A 111 5.51 -13.96 5.71
N GLN A 112 4.75 -15.04 5.94
CA GLN A 112 3.84 -15.54 4.90
C GLN A 112 2.80 -14.49 4.53
N ARG A 113 2.14 -13.89 5.53
CA ARG A 113 1.17 -12.82 5.29
C ARG A 113 1.79 -11.61 4.59
N ARG A 114 3.03 -11.23 4.92
CA ARG A 114 3.78 -10.17 4.23
C ARG A 114 3.91 -10.46 2.74
N ARG A 115 4.34 -11.68 2.37
CA ARG A 115 4.44 -12.13 0.96
C ARG A 115 3.08 -12.07 0.25
N ASP A 116 2.04 -12.57 0.90
CA ASP A 116 0.68 -12.62 0.33
C ASP A 116 0.13 -11.21 0.09
N LEU A 117 0.33 -10.29 1.04
CA LEU A 117 -0.04 -8.88 0.90
C LEU A 117 0.74 -8.20 -0.24
N GLY A 118 2.04 -8.48 -0.37
CA GLY A 118 2.83 -7.98 -1.49
C GLY A 118 2.39 -8.52 -2.85
N GLY A 119 1.93 -9.77 -2.92
CA GLY A 119 1.31 -10.34 -4.12
C GLY A 119 -0.05 -9.70 -4.43
N TYR A 120 -0.87 -9.45 -3.40
CA TYR A 120 -2.15 -8.77 -3.52
C TYR A 120 -2.01 -7.35 -4.08
N LEU A 121 -1.17 -6.50 -3.47
CA LEU A 121 -0.99 -5.11 -3.90
C LEU A 121 -0.48 -5.01 -5.33
N ARG A 122 0.52 -5.82 -5.72
CA ARG A 122 1.05 -5.83 -7.09
C ARG A 122 -0.02 -6.17 -8.13
N ARG A 123 -0.94 -7.08 -7.81
CA ARG A 123 -2.07 -7.40 -8.70
C ARG A 123 -3.18 -6.35 -8.68
N LEU A 124 -3.29 -5.59 -7.59
CA LEU A 124 -4.34 -4.59 -7.44
C LEU A 124 -4.05 -3.33 -8.27
N ILE A 125 -2.77 -2.98 -8.44
CA ILE A 125 -2.32 -1.79 -9.15
C ILE A 125 -1.79 -2.07 -10.57
N ALA A 126 -1.79 -3.33 -10.98
CA ALA A 126 -1.40 -3.75 -12.33
C ALA A 126 -2.54 -3.53 -13.32
#